data_AF-A0A354YZF3-F1
#
_entry.id   AF-A0A354YZF3-F1
#
_cell.length_a   1.000
_cell.length_b   1.000
_cell.length_c   1.000
_cell.angle_alpha   90.00
_cell.angle_beta   90.00
_cell.angle_gamma   90.00
#
_symmetry.space_group_name_H-M   'P 1'
#
loop_
_entity.id
_entity.type
_entity.pdbx_description
1 polymer ?
#
loop_
_entity_poly.entity_id
_entity_poly.type
_entity_poly.pdbx_seq_one_letter_code
_entity_poly.pdbx_strand_id
1 'polypeptide(L)' 'REQRENFCTRGLFLIIGPEGGFSPAEVETARRQGCFIAGLGPRTLRTETASLLACGIIMYEYGELG' A
#
# COMPACT_ATOMS: atom_id res chain seq x y z
N ARG A 1 4.63 -19.63 -19.10
CA ARG A 1 4.78 -18.33 -18.40
C ARG A 1 3.81 -18.33 -17.21
N GLU A 2 3.76 -19.29 -16.29
CA GLU A 2 4.78 -19.85 -15.40
C GLU A 2 5.61 -18.81 -14.65
N GLN A 3 5.68 -18.98 -13.32
CA GLN A 3 6.37 -18.18 -12.29
C GLN A 3 5.54 -17.04 -11.66
N ARG A 4 4.42 -17.34 -10.98
CA ARG A 4 4.04 -16.57 -9.77
C ARG A 4 4.41 -17.45 -8.60
N GLU A 5 5.64 -17.31 -8.14
CA GLU A 5 6.12 -17.98 -6.93
C GLU A 5 5.21 -17.62 -5.76
N ASN A 6 4.75 -18.63 -5.04
CA ASN A 6 4.13 -18.49 -3.74
C ASN A 6 5.19 -17.94 -2.77
N PHE A 7 5.27 -16.62 -2.64
CA PHE A 7 5.96 -16.00 -1.51
C PHE A 7 5.17 -16.28 -0.24
N CYS A 8 5.46 -17.40 0.42
CA CYS A 8 5.08 -17.63 1.81
C CYS A 8 6.08 -16.96 2.74
N THR A 9 6.24 -15.64 2.58
CA THR A 9 6.83 -14.76 3.57
C THR A 9 5.67 -13.92 4.06
N ARG A 10 5.46 -13.78 5.38
CA ARG A 10 4.42 -12.88 5.93
C ARG A 10 4.80 -11.43 5.61
N GLY A 11 4.59 -11.04 4.35
CA GLY A 11 4.97 -9.74 3.80
C GLY A 11 3.74 -8.88 3.58
N LEU A 12 3.92 -7.57 3.74
CA LEU A 12 2.90 -6.58 3.41
C LEU A 12 3.06 -6.17 1.96
N PHE A 13 1.96 -6.14 1.21
CA PHE A 13 1.90 -5.56 -0.12
C PHE A 13 1.26 -4.17 -0.04
N LEU A 14 2.03 -3.14 -0.39
CA LEU A 14 1.59 -1.75 -0.39
C LEU A 14 1.31 -1.30 -1.83
N ILE A 15 0.13 -0.74 -2.08
CA ILE A 15 -0.27 -0.21 -3.38
C ILE A 15 -0.47 1.29 -3.24
N ILE A 16 0.36 2.07 -3.94
CA ILE A 16 0.27 3.54 -3.99
C ILE A 16 -0.11 3.94 -5.41
N GLY A 17 -1.14 4.78 -5.53
CA GLY A 17 -1.66 5.22 -6.82
C GLY A 17 -0.87 6.38 -7.42
N PRO A 18 -1.09 6.67 -8.72
CA PRO A 18 -0.59 7.88 -9.35
C PRO A 18 -1.28 9.13 -8.77
N GLU A 19 -0.87 10.31 -9.19
CA GLU A 19 -1.41 11.59 -8.71
C GLU A 19 -2.92 11.73 -8.92
N GLY A 20 -3.47 11.08 -9.95
CA GLY A 20 -4.91 11.01 -10.22
C GLY A 20 -5.68 10.04 -9.33
N GLY A 21 -4.99 9.30 -8.46
CA GLY A 21 -5.57 8.27 -7.60
C GLY A 21 -6.04 7.04 -8.36
N PHE A 22 -6.83 6.22 -7.67
CA PHE A 22 -7.50 5.06 -8.25
C PHE A 22 -8.94 5.41 -8.60
N SER A 23 -9.44 4.86 -9.71
CA SER A 23 -10.86 4.92 -10.01
C SER A 23 -11.67 4.14 -8.96
N PRO A 24 -12.96 4.48 -8.78
CA PRO A 24 -13.83 3.74 -7.85
C PRO A 24 -13.88 2.22 -8.15
N ALA A 25 -13.80 1.83 -9.42
CA ALA A 25 -13.82 0.43 -9.83
C ALA A 25 -12.53 -0.32 -9.45
N GLU A 26 -11.37 0.34 -9.50
CA GLU A 26 -10.09 -0.23 -9.06
C GLU A 26 -10.05 -0.41 -7.55
N VAL A 27 -10.48 0.60 -6.78
CA VAL A 27 -10.56 0.51 -5.31
C VAL A 27 -11.47 -0.63 -4.88
N GLU A 28 -12.62 -0.76 -5.53
CA GLU A 28 -13.58 -1.81 -5.22
C GLU A 28 -13.06 -3.21 -5.63
N THR A 29 -12.31 -3.30 -6.72
CA THR A 29 -11.61 -4.53 -7.09
C THR A 29 -10.54 -4.90 -6.06
N ALA A 30 -9.74 -3.94 -5.59
CA ALA A 30 -8.73 -4.18 -4.56
C ALA A 30 -9.37 -4.67 -3.25
N ARG A 31 -10.48 -4.06 -2.82
CA ARG A 31 -11.25 -4.52 -1.65
C ARG A 31 -11.72 -5.96 -1.80
N ARG A 32 -12.29 -6.33 -2.94
CA ARG A 32 -12.71 -7.72 -3.22
C ARG A 32 -11.55 -8.72 -3.23
N GLN A 33 -10.34 -8.27 -3.55
CA GLN A 33 -9.12 -9.09 -3.48
C GLN A 33 -8.50 -9.11 -2.07
N GLY A 34 -9.15 -8.52 -1.06
CA GLY A 34 -8.70 -8.52 0.32
C GLY A 34 -7.73 -7.38 0.68
N CYS A 35 -7.56 -6.37 -0.18
CA CYS A 35 -6.78 -5.19 0.18
C CYS A 35 -7.53 -4.30 1.18
N PHE A 36 -6.83 -3.82 2.20
CA PHE A 36 -7.32 -2.78 3.09
C PHE A 36 -7.07 -1.39 2.50
N ILE A 37 -8.05 -0.51 2.61
CA ILE A 37 -7.92 0.88 2.17
C ILE A 37 -7.61 1.75 3.39
N ALA A 38 -6.48 2.44 3.37
CA ALA A 38 -6.02 3.29 4.46
C ALA A 38 -5.66 4.69 3.94
N GLY A 39 -5.82 5.69 4.81
CA GLY A 39 -5.39 7.08 4.54
C GLY A 39 -4.17 7.44 5.39
N LEU A 40 -3.35 8.39 4.91
CA LEU A 40 -2.17 8.91 5.59
C LEU A 40 -2.42 10.26 6.28
N GLY A 41 -3.65 10.43 6.79
CA GLY A 41 -4.12 11.68 7.40
C GLY A 41 -4.90 12.58 6.43
N PRO A 42 -5.20 13.83 6.83
CA PRO A 42 -6.14 14.70 6.11
C PRO A 42 -5.54 15.45 4.91
N ARG A 43 -4.22 15.38 4.71
CA ARG A 43 -3.51 16.10 3.63
C ARG A 43 -3.28 15.17 2.45
N THR A 44 -3.59 15.65 1.25
CA THR A 44 -3.16 14.98 0.02
C THR A 44 -1.64 15.05 -0.10
N LEU A 45 -1.00 13.90 -0.06
CA LEU A 45 0.44 13.76 -0.25
C LEU A 45 0.75 13.50 -1.72
N ARG A 46 1.93 13.94 -2.17
CA ARG A 46 2.48 13.48 -3.46
C ARG A 46 2.76 11.99 -3.38
N THR A 47 2.68 11.29 -4.52
CA THR A 47 2.83 9.83 -4.61
C THR A 47 4.13 9.34 -3.96
N GLU A 48 5.25 10.03 -4.19
CA GLU A 48 6.55 9.67 -3.63
C GLU A 48 6.58 9.86 -2.10
N THR A 49 5.99 10.94 -1.61
CA THR A 49 5.89 11.23 -0.17
C THR A 49 4.99 10.23 0.54
N ALA A 50 3.85 9.90 -0.07
CA ALA A 50 2.92 8.90 0.46
C ALA A 50 3.61 7.53 0.60
N SER A 51 4.37 7.14 -0.42
CA SER A 51 5.12 5.87 -0.45
C SER A 51 6.13 5.78 0.68
N LEU A 52 7.00 6.79 0.81
CA LEU A 52 8.04 6.81 1.86
C LEU A 52 7.44 6.88 3.26
N LEU A 53 6.39 7.70 3.46
CA LEU A 53 5.73 7.82 4.75
C LEU A 53 5.05 6.50 5.16
N ALA A 54 4.34 5.85 4.25
CA ALA A 54 3.68 4.57 4.54
C ALA A 54 4.69 3.49 4.94
N CYS A 55 5.81 3.37 4.21
CA CYS A 55 6.89 2.46 4.59
C CYS A 55 7.46 2.80 5.97
N GLY A 56 7.72 4.08 6.26
CA GLY A 56 8.22 4.53 7.56
C GLY A 56 7.28 4.18 8.72
N ILE A 57 5.97 4.40 8.54
CA ILE A 57 4.95 4.04 9.54
C ILE A 57 4.93 2.51 9.75
N ILE A 58 4.94 1.72 8.67
CA ILE A 58 4.96 0.26 8.78
C ILE A 58 6.21 -0.20 9.55
N MET A 59 7.41 0.28 9.19
CA MET A 59 8.65 -0.09 9.88
C MET A 59 8.62 0.32 11.37
N TYR A 60 8.08 1.51 11.68
CA TYR A 60 7.92 1.98 13.06
C TYR A 60 6.99 1.07 13.88
N GLU A 61 5.81 0.74 13.34
CA GLU A 61 4.84 -0.15 14.01
C GLU A 61 5.37 -1.58 14.19
N TYR A 62 6.25 -2.04 13.29
CA TYR A 62 6.95 -3.32 13.42
C TYR A 62 8.18 -3.27 14.33
N GLY A 63 8.53 -2.11 14.89
CA GLY A 63 9.69 -1.93 15.76
C GLY A 63 11.04 -2.00 15.03
N GLU A 64 11.05 -1.82 13.71
CA GLU A 64 12.26 -1.80 12.88
C GLU A 64 12.85 -0.39 12.75
N LEU A 65 12.09 0.64 13.12
CA LEU A 65 12.50 2.03 13.09
C LEU A 65 12.37 2.65 14.49
N GLY A 66 13.51 2.90 15.16
CA GLY A 66 13.62 3.39 16.54
C GLY A 66 14.99 3.10 17.13
#